data_AF-A0A7C4C6I4-F1
#
_entry.id   AF-A0A7C4C6I4-F1
#
_cell.length_a   1.000
_cell.length_b   1.000
_cell.length_c   1.000
_cell.angle_alpha   90.00
_cell.angle_beta   90.00
_cell.angle_gamma   90.00
#
_symmetry.space_group_name_H-M   'P 1'
#
loop_
_entity.id
_entity.type
_entity.pdbx_description
1 polymer ?
#
loop_
_entity_poly.entity_id
_entity_poly.type
_entity_poly.pdbx_seq_one_letter_code
_entity_poly.pdbx_strand_id
1 'polypeptide(L)' 'MRKKFYDGYKSFQYLEAGKDYRVFKLAKEIDRVPSKDIELSKSEEERVYEILEKYIVISLHDHSTIFPEN' A
#
# COMPACT_ATOMS: atom_id res chain seq x y z
N MET A 1 -7.62 4.09 16.75
CA MET A 1 -7.49 4.50 15.33
C MET A 1 -8.73 5.27 14.89
N ARG A 2 -8.58 6.44 14.26
CA ARG A 2 -9.70 7.09 13.56
C ARG A 2 -10.10 6.20 12.38
N LYS A 3 -11.37 5.84 12.27
CA LYS A 3 -11.91 5.04 11.17
C LYS A 3 -11.91 5.90 9.90
N LYS A 4 -11.14 5.52 8.88
CA LYS A 4 -11.25 6.13 7.55
C LYS A 4 -12.59 5.70 6.94
N PHE A 5 -13.39 6.67 6.50
CA PHE A 5 -14.56 6.41 5.67
C PHE A 5 -14.08 6.35 4.22
N TYR A 6 -14.00 5.15 3.66
CA TYR A 6 -13.68 4.92 2.26
C TYR A 6 -14.96 4.48 1.55
N ASP A 7 -15.29 5.14 0.45
CA ASP A 7 -16.52 4.97 -0.32
C ASP A 7 -16.36 4.00 -1.51
N GLY A 8 -15.19 3.40 -1.67
CA GLY A 8 -14.92 2.45 -2.75
C GLY A 8 -14.33 3.06 -4.02
N TYR A 9 -13.87 4.32 -3.99
CA TYR A 9 -13.19 4.94 -5.14
C TYR A 9 -12.11 4.02 -5.75
N LYS A 10 -12.21 3.76 -7.05
CA LYS A 10 -11.17 3.09 -7.83
C LYS A 10 -10.60 4.01 -8.89
N SER A 11 -9.28 3.93 -9.10
CA SER A 11 -8.61 4.65 -10.19
C SER A 11 -9.28 4.34 -11.52
N PHE A 12 -9.61 5.40 -12.27
CA PHE A 12 -10.24 5.32 -13.59
C PHE A 12 -11.63 4.69 -13.63
N GLN A 13 -12.37 4.65 -12.50
CA GLN A 13 -13.73 4.07 -12.44
C GLN A 13 -14.78 4.69 -13.39
N TYR A 14 -14.45 5.82 -14.03
CA TYR A 14 -15.29 6.48 -15.02
C TYR A 14 -15.12 5.91 -16.45
N LEU A 15 -14.13 5.04 -16.68
CA LEU A 15 -13.90 4.38 -17.97
C LEU A 15 -14.71 3.08 -18.11
N GLU A 16 -15.14 2.77 -19.32
CA GLU A 16 -15.91 1.58 -19.66
C GLU A 16 -14.98 0.46 -20.20
N ALA A 17 -14.95 -0.67 -19.48
CA ALA A 17 -14.12 -1.83 -19.82
C ALA A 17 -14.49 -2.43 -21.19
N GLY A 18 -13.48 -2.72 -22.02
CA GLY A 18 -13.69 -3.26 -23.38
C GLY A 18 -14.05 -2.21 -24.44
N LYS A 19 -14.35 -0.98 -24.03
CA LYS A 19 -14.57 0.17 -24.92
C LYS A 19 -13.43 1.16 -24.84
N ASP A 20 -13.15 1.67 -23.64
CA ASP A 20 -12.13 2.69 -23.42
C ASP A 20 -10.75 2.09 -23.17
N TYR A 21 -10.69 0.84 -22.70
CA TYR A 21 -9.44 0.13 -22.45
C TYR A 21 -9.58 -1.40 -22.55
N ARG A 22 -8.46 -2.06 -22.87
CA ARG A 22 -8.35 -3.53 -22.82
C ARG A 22 -8.35 -3.99 -21.37
N VAL A 23 -9.18 -4.99 -21.07
CA VAL A 23 -9.24 -5.58 -19.73
C VAL A 23 -8.00 -6.45 -19.49
N PHE A 24 -7.36 -6.25 -18.34
CA PHE A 24 -6.29 -7.09 -17.82
C PHE A 24 -6.73 -7.67 -16.47
N LYS A 25 -6.38 -8.92 -16.21
CA LYS A 25 -6.41 -9.43 -14.84
C LYS A 25 -5.28 -8.75 -14.10
N LEU A 26 -5.57 -8.07 -13.00
CA LEU A 26 -4.58 -7.32 -12.22
C LEU A 26 -3.96 -8.23 -11.15
N ALA A 27 -2.68 -8.03 -10.85
CA ALA A 27 -2.00 -8.69 -9.76
C ALA A 27 -2.59 -8.29 -8.40
N LYS A 28 -2.40 -9.14 -7.37
CA LYS A 28 -2.79 -8.79 -6.00
C LYS A 28 -2.06 -7.52 -5.53
N GLU A 29 -2.80 -6.60 -4.90
CA GLU A 29 -2.23 -5.36 -4.36
C GLU A 29 -1.56 -5.59 -3.00
N ILE A 30 -2.17 -6.46 -2.17
CA ILE A 30 -1.69 -6.84 -0.84
C ILE A 30 -1.33 -8.33 -0.87
N ASP A 31 -0.33 -8.73 -0.08
CA ASP A 31 0.14 -10.11 0.03
C ASP A 31 0.57 -10.74 -1.31
N ARG A 32 1.08 -9.93 -2.24
CA ARG A 32 1.62 -10.39 -3.54
C ARG A 32 3.02 -10.98 -3.41
N VAL A 33 3.86 -10.37 -2.58
CA VAL A 33 5.26 -10.75 -2.36
C VAL A 33 5.39 -11.18 -0.91
N PRO A 34 6.14 -12.27 -0.60
CA PRO A 34 6.39 -12.65 0.78
C PRO A 34 7.01 -11.50 1.56
N SER A 35 6.36 -11.11 2.66
CA SER A 35 6.90 -10.18 3.64
C SER A 35 7.56 -10.97 4.76
N LYS A 36 8.57 -10.39 5.41
CA LYS A 36 9.19 -10.93 6.61
C LYS A 36 9.40 -9.81 7.60
N ASP A 37 9.12 -10.08 8.86
CA ASP A 37 9.47 -9.19 9.95
C ASP A 37 10.98 -9.12 10.15
N ILE A 38 11.46 -7.95 10.55
CA ILE A 38 12.84 -7.73 10.95
C ILE A 38 12.91 -7.95 12.46
N GLU A 39 13.65 -8.96 12.90
CA GLU A 39 13.88 -9.22 14.32
C GLU A 39 14.74 -8.10 14.91
N LEU A 40 14.20 -7.42 15.93
CA LEU A 40 14.88 -6.35 16.64
C LEU A 40 15.08 -6.74 18.11
N SER A 41 16.14 -6.23 18.72
CA SER A 41 16.26 -6.25 20.18
C SER A 41 15.25 -5.30 20.81
N LYS A 42 14.95 -5.51 22.10
CA LYS A 42 14.02 -4.65 22.85
C LYS A 42 14.38 -3.16 22.78
N SER A 43 15.67 -2.82 22.89
CA SER A 43 16.13 -1.43 22.81
C SER A 43 15.99 -0.84 21.41
N GLU A 44 16.08 -1.66 20.36
CA GLU A 44 15.85 -1.20 18.98
C GLU A 44 14.36 -0.96 18.73
N GLU A 45 13.48 -1.82 19.25
CA GLU A 45 12.03 -1.59 19.20
C GLU A 45 11.66 -0.28 19.91
N GLU A 46 12.15 -0.07 21.15
CA GLU A 46 11.93 1.17 21.91
C GLU A 46 12.36 2.41 21.11
N ARG A 47 13.51 2.33 20.43
CA ARG A 47 14.02 3.40 19.56
C ARG A 47 13.12 3.65 18.34
N VAL A 48 12.58 2.60 17.72
CA VAL A 48 11.64 2.75 16.60
C VAL A 48 10.38 3.50 17.06
N TYR A 49 9.82 3.12 18.21
CA TYR A 49 8.63 3.81 18.75
C TYR A 49 8.93 5.28 19.06
N GLU A 50 10.08 5.57 19.68
CA GLU A 50 10.49 6.96 19.94
C GLU A 50 10.59 7.79 18.64
N ILE A 51 11.12 7.21 17.56
CA ILE A 51 11.22 7.89 16.26
C ILE A 51 9.82 8.22 15.71
N LEU A 52 8.92 7.25 15.74
CA LEU A 52 7.55 7.40 15.22
C LEU A 52 6.72 8.39 16.04
N GLU A 53 7.00 8.53 17.34
CA GLU A 53 6.31 9.47 18.23
C GLU A 53 6.83 10.91 18.12
N LYS A 54 8.16 11.08 18.05
CA LYS A 54 8.78 12.40 18.13
C LYS A 54 8.95 13.10 16.79
N TYR A 55 9.01 12.36 15.68
CA TYR A 55 9.34 12.92 14.38
C TYR A 55 8.25 12.64 13.34
N ILE A 56 8.13 13.56 12.38
CA ILE A 56 7.34 13.33 11.17
C ILE A 56 8.13 12.37 10.27
N VAL A 57 7.60 11.16 10.09
CA VAL A 57 8.16 10.17 9.15
C VAL A 57 7.45 10.29 7.81
N ILE A 58 8.18 10.69 6.78
CA ILE A 58 7.66 10.82 5.41
C ILE A 58 8.19 9.65 4.58
N SER A 59 7.31 8.74 4.18
CA SER A 59 7.62 7.76 3.13
C SER A 59 7.41 8.41 1.77
N LEU A 60 8.49 8.58 1.00
CA LEU A 60 8.45 9.17 -0.35
C LEU A 60 8.30 8.11 -1.45
N HIS A 61 7.99 6.87 -1.09
CA HIS A 61 7.81 5.80 -2.06
C HIS A 61 6.34 5.70 -2.46
N ASP A 62 6.06 5.98 -3.73
CA ASP A 62 4.72 5.82 -4.30
C ASP A 62 4.69 4.62 -5.26
N HIS A 63 3.73 3.73 -5.04
CA HIS A 63 3.43 2.58 -5.91
C HIS A 63 2.04 2.79 -6.49
N SER A 64 1.87 3.86 -7.27
CA SER A 64 0.58 4.24 -7.85
C SER A 64 0.14 3.37 -9.04
N THR A 65 0.77 2.21 -9.24
CA THR A 65 0.49 1.30 -10.36
C THR A 65 0.23 -0.12 -9.89
N ILE A 66 -0.78 -0.75 -10.50
CA ILE A 66 -1.08 -2.17 -10.37
C ILE A 66 -0.76 -2.81 -11.70
N PHE A 67 0.13 -3.80 -11.69
CA PHE A 67 0.54 -4.51 -12.90
C PHE A 67 -0.47 -5.63 -13.25
N PRO A 68 -0.53 -6.06 -14.52
CA PRO A 68 -1.22 -7.29 -14.88
C PRO A 68 -0.71 -8.49 -14.09
N GLU A 69 -1.58 -9.46 -13.85
CA GLU A 69 -1.20 -10.77 -13.35
C GLU A 69 -0.39 -11.53 -14.41
N ASN A 70 0.60 -12.31 -13.98
CA ASN A 70 1.51 -13.08 -14.82
C ASN A 70 0.79 -14.12 -15.69
#